data_AF-A0A957B641-F1
#
_entry.id   AF-A0A957B641-F1
#
_cell.length_a   1.000
_cell.length_b   1.000
_cell.length_c   1.000
_cell.angle_alpha   90.00
_cell.angle_beta   90.00
_cell.angle_gamma   90.00
#
_symmetry.space_group_name_H-M   'P 1'
#
loop_
_entity.id
_entity.type
_entity.pdbx_description
1 polymer ?
#
loop_
_entity_poly.entity_id
_entity_poly.type
_entity_poly.pdbx_seq_one_letter_code
_entity_poly.pdbx_strand_id
1 'polypeptide(L)'
;MTTASHPQSNNKGIPTAYGSTVEVPKSRVADMGWLYSFILQHRFAALASLVFGAIGGITLALEPYLVGAIIDRIRVSVDMTQITHDVLLLVGLSIVSVVAF
;
A
#
# COMPACT_ATOMS: atom_id res chain seq x y z
N MET A 1 -53.87 -5.32 23.23
CA MET A 1 -53.80 -5.06 21.78
C MET A 1 -52.42 -4.46 21.52
N THR A 2 -51.48 -5.28 21.08
CA THR A 2 -50.05 -4.95 21.05
C THR A 2 -49.62 -4.87 19.59
N THR A 3 -49.54 -3.66 19.05
CA THR A 3 -49.02 -3.43 17.69
C THR A 3 -47.50 -3.38 17.75
N ALA A 4 -46.85 -4.51 17.47
CA ALA A 4 -45.42 -4.56 17.23
C ALA A 4 -45.13 -3.91 15.87
N SER A 5 -44.56 -2.70 15.89
CA SER A 5 -44.02 -2.05 14.71
C SER A 5 -42.77 -2.79 14.26
N HIS A 6 -42.89 -3.59 13.20
CA HIS A 6 -41.76 -4.17 12.49
C HIS A 6 -40.80 -3.06 12.04
N PRO A 7 -39.50 -3.13 12.37
CA PRO A 7 -38.51 -2.20 11.84
C PRO A 7 -38.38 -2.44 10.33
N GLN A 8 -38.85 -1.48 9.55
CA GLN A 8 -38.78 -1.47 8.10
C GLN A 8 -37.30 -1.40 7.66
N SER A 9 -36.70 -2.58 7.47
CA SER A 9 -35.40 -2.75 6.85
C SER A 9 -35.44 -2.11 5.46
N ASN A 10 -34.82 -0.94 5.32
CA ASN A 10 -34.68 -0.19 4.08
C ASN A 10 -33.67 -0.91 3.15
N ASN A 11 -34.07 -2.09 2.67
CA ASN A 11 -33.27 -2.98 1.83
C ASN A 11 -33.50 -2.58 0.37
N LYS A 12 -32.60 -1.78 -0.19
CA LYS A 12 -32.67 -1.33 -1.58
C LYS A 12 -32.36 -2.52 -2.50
N GLY A 13 -33.39 -3.24 -2.93
CA GLY A 13 -33.26 -4.32 -3.91
C GLY A 13 -32.78 -3.76 -5.25
N ILE A 14 -31.70 -4.33 -5.80
CA ILE A 14 -31.23 -3.97 -7.14
C ILE A 14 -32.05 -4.80 -8.15
N PRO A 15 -32.75 -4.16 -9.12
CA PRO A 15 -33.49 -4.89 -10.14
C PRO A 15 -32.51 -5.58 -11.10
N THR A 16 -32.65 -6.90 -11.26
CA THR A 16 -31.89 -7.63 -12.28
C THR A 16 -32.64 -7.64 -13.61
N ALA A 17 -31.92 -7.87 -14.72
CA ALA A 17 -32.47 -7.93 -16.08
C ALA A 17 -33.59 -8.99 -16.28
N TYR A 18 -33.80 -9.87 -15.30
CA TYR A 18 -34.82 -10.92 -15.29
C TYR A 18 -36.00 -10.63 -14.36
N GLY A 19 -36.14 -9.40 -13.84
CA GLY A 19 -37.27 -9.01 -12.99
C GLY A 19 -37.21 -9.55 -11.55
N SER A 20 -36.15 -10.28 -11.19
CA SER A 20 -35.89 -10.72 -9.81
C SER A 20 -35.05 -9.68 -9.04
N THR A 21 -35.39 -9.45 -7.77
CA THR A 21 -34.55 -8.69 -6.84
C THR A 21 -33.61 -9.65 -6.12
N VAL A 22 -32.30 -9.45 -6.25
CA VAL A 22 -31.33 -10.20 -5.45
C VAL A 22 -31.10 -9.40 -4.16
N GLU A 23 -31.43 -9.99 -3.02
CA GLU A 23 -31.05 -9.44 -1.72
C GLU A 23 -29.54 -9.59 -1.57
N VAL A 24 -28.80 -8.50 -1.76
CA VAL A 24 -27.38 -8.46 -1.43
C VAL A 24 -27.28 -8.29 0.08
N PRO A 25 -26.77 -9.27 0.84
CA PRO A 25 -26.60 -9.10 2.27
C PRO A 25 -25.69 -7.89 2.50
N LYS A 26 -26.10 -6.99 3.39
CA LYS A 26 -25.38 -5.74 3.74
C LYS A 26 -23.89 -5.97 4.05
N SER A 27 -23.53 -7.19 4.45
CA SER A 27 -22.15 -7.65 4.66
C SER A 27 -21.28 -7.69 3.40
N ARG A 28 -21.85 -7.48 2.20
CA ARG A 28 -21.12 -7.55 0.92
C ARG A 28 -20.96 -6.20 0.22
N VAL A 29 -21.40 -5.11 0.85
CA VAL A 29 -21.10 -3.75 0.38
C VAL A 29 -19.82 -3.32 1.09
N ALA A 30 -18.75 -3.09 0.34
CA ALA A 30 -17.50 -2.56 0.86
C ALA A 30 -17.69 -1.08 1.22
N ASP A 31 -18.37 -0.83 2.34
CA ASP A 31 -18.62 0.51 2.86
C ASP A 31 -17.32 1.06 3.51
N MET A 32 -17.08 2.37 3.40
CA MET A 32 -15.92 3.02 4.01
C MET A 32 -15.84 2.81 5.53
N GLY A 33 -16.99 2.64 6.20
CA GLY A 33 -17.06 2.29 7.62
C GLY A 33 -16.59 0.86 7.92
N TRP A 34 -16.88 -0.10 7.03
CA TRP A 34 -16.39 -1.47 7.13
C TRP A 34 -14.87 -1.52 6.91
N LEU A 35 -14.38 -0.78 5.91
CA LEU A 35 -12.94 -0.67 5.64
C LEU A 35 -12.18 -0.10 6.84
N TYR A 36 -12.70 0.95 7.48
CA TYR A 36 -12.09 1.53 8.67
C TYR A 36 -12.03 0.54 9.83
N SER A 37 -13.12 -0.19 10.08
CA SER A 37 -13.15 -1.25 11.10
C SER A 37 -12.15 -2.37 10.81
N PHE A 38 -12.02 -2.77 9.54
CA PHE A 38 -11.06 -3.76 9.09
C PHE A 38 -9.60 -3.31 9.29
N ILE A 39 -9.30 -2.05 8.97
CA ILE A 39 -7.98 -1.44 9.21
C ILE A 39 -7.66 -1.37 10.70
N LEU A 40 -8.63 -0.99 11.54
CA LEU A 40 -8.45 -0.96 13.01
C LEU A 40 -8.13 -2.34 13.57
N GLN A 41 -8.79 -3.39 13.06
CA GLN A 41 -8.52 -4.77 13.46
C GLN A 41 -7.12 -5.24 13.02
N HIS A 42 -6.61 -4.74 11.89
CA HIS A 42 -5.28 -5.07 11.35
C HIS A 42 -4.29 -3.89 11.42
N ARG A 43 -4.35 -3.09 12.49
CA ARG A 43 -3.56 -1.86 12.64
C ARG A 43 -2.05 -2.05 12.44
N PHE A 44 -1.51 -3.20 12.85
CA PHE A 44 -0.09 -3.49 12.68
C PHE A 44 0.29 -3.77 11.23
N ALA A 45 -0.57 -4.47 10.48
CA ALA A 45 -0.34 -4.71 9.05
C ALA A 45 -0.47 -3.40 8.25
N ALA A 46 -1.46 -2.56 8.58
CA ALA A 46 -1.62 -1.25 7.95
C ALA A 46 -0.44 -0.31 8.25
N LEU A 47 0.07 -0.32 9.48
CA LEU A 47 1.27 0.44 9.84
C LEU A 47 2.50 -0.12 9.13
N ALA A 48 2.66 -1.45 9.10
CA ALA A 48 3.77 -2.10 8.40
C ALA A 48 3.77 -1.73 6.91
N SER A 49 2.64 -1.82 6.21
CA SER A 49 2.57 -1.44 4.79
C SER A 49 2.91 0.03 4.56
N LEU A 50 2.52 0.91 5.49
CA LEU A 50 2.86 2.33 5.41
C LEU A 50 4.36 2.56 5.62
N VAL A 51 4.96 1.91 6.62
CA VAL A 51 6.41 2.02 6.89
C VAL A 51 7.22 1.43 5.76
N PHE A 52 6.87 0.23 5.27
CA PHE A 52 7.56 -0.40 4.15
C PHE A 52 7.42 0.42 2.86
N GLY A 53 6.23 0.94 2.57
CA GLY A 53 6.04 1.87 1.44
C GLY A 53 6.88 3.15 1.57
N ALA A 54 6.99 3.71 2.78
CA ALA A 54 7.83 4.88 3.03
C ALA A 54 9.32 4.58 2.86
N ILE A 55 9.80 3.44 3.38
CA ILE A 55 11.19 2.99 3.21
C ILE A 55 11.48 2.79 1.73
N GLY A 56 10.66 2.02 1.01
CA GLY A 56 10.83 1.79 -0.43
C GLY A 56 10.84 3.09 -1.23
N GLY A 57 9.97 4.04 -0.89
CA GLY A 57 9.96 5.38 -1.50
C GLY A 57 11.22 6.20 -1.24
N ILE A 58 11.71 6.23 0.00
CA ILE A 58 12.97 6.94 0.37
C ILE A 58 14.16 6.33 -0.37
N THR A 59 14.22 5.00 -0.39
CA THR A 59 15.26 4.22 -1.05
C THR A 59 15.31 4.52 -2.55
N LEU A 60 14.17 4.52 -3.24
CA LEU A 60 14.09 4.91 -4.66
C LEU A 60 14.51 6.36 -4.90
N ALA A 61 14.18 7.28 -3.99
CA ALA A 61 14.59 8.67 -4.11
C ALA A 61 16.11 8.88 -3.90
N LEU A 62 16.78 7.96 -3.19
CA LEU A 62 18.22 8.03 -2.92
C LEU A 62 19.07 7.47 -4.07
N GLU A 63 18.53 6.57 -4.89
CA GLU A 63 19.25 6.01 -6.06
C GLU A 63 19.83 7.08 -7.01
N PRO A 64 19.08 8.11 -7.49
CA PRO A 64 19.65 9.12 -8.37
C PRO A 64 20.77 9.95 -7.71
N TYR A 65 20.71 10.15 -6.39
CA TYR A 65 21.78 10.81 -5.65
C TYR A 65 23.08 9.99 -5.66
N LEU A 66 22.98 8.68 -5.37
CA LEU A 66 24.13 7.77 -5.40
C LEU A 66 24.76 7.67 -6.79
N VAL A 67 23.94 7.61 -7.84
CA VAL A 67 24.43 7.65 -9.23
C VAL A 67 25.22 8.93 -9.50
N GLY A 68 24.71 10.09 -9.07
CA GLY A 68 25.42 11.36 -9.19
C GLY A 68 26.78 11.35 -8.49
N ALA A 69 26.82 10.85 -7.24
CA ALA A 69 28.06 10.75 -6.48
C ALA A 69 29.10 9.83 -7.15
N ILE A 70 28.68 8.70 -7.72
CA ILE A 70 29.55 7.78 -8.47
C ILE A 70 30.15 8.49 -9.70
N ILE A 71 29.31 9.19 -10.47
CA ILE A 71 29.75 9.93 -11.66
C ILE A 71 30.79 10.99 -11.28
N ASP A 72 30.57 11.71 -10.20
CA ASP A 72 31.51 12.72 -9.72
C ASP A 72 32.84 12.08 -9.30
N ARG A 73 32.83 10.99 -8.53
CA ARG A 73 34.08 10.28 -8.15
C ARG A 73 34.84 9.73 -9.34
N ILE A 74 34.16 9.25 -10.38
CA ILE A 74 34.81 8.82 -11.63
C ILE A 74 35.52 10.01 -12.29
N ARG A 75 34.90 11.20 -12.31
CA ARG A 75 35.50 12.41 -12.90
C ARG A 75 36.77 12.85 -12.18
N VAL A 76 36.82 12.73 -10.85
CA VAL A 76 38.01 13.10 -10.07
C VAL A 76 39.07 11.99 -10.02
N SER A 77 38.91 10.91 -10.79
CA SER A 77 39.84 9.77 -10.85
C SER A 77 40.14 9.16 -9.47
N VAL A 78 39.11 9.02 -8.65
CA VAL A 78 39.22 8.45 -7.30
C VAL A 78 39.56 6.95 -7.37
N ASP A 79 40.19 6.44 -6.30
CA ASP A 79 40.54 5.02 -6.14
C ASP A 79 39.35 4.10 -6.49
N MET A 80 39.63 3.07 -7.29
CA MET A 80 38.65 2.10 -7.77
C MET A 80 37.93 1.36 -6.64
N THR A 81 38.57 1.29 -5.47
CA THR A 81 37.99 0.73 -4.25
C THR A 81 36.76 1.52 -3.79
N GLN A 82 36.79 2.86 -3.88
CA GLN A 82 35.65 3.69 -3.49
C GLN A 82 34.49 3.58 -4.47
N ILE A 83 34.79 3.53 -5.78
CA ILE A 83 33.78 3.34 -6.82
C ILE A 83 33.06 1.99 -6.63
N THR A 84 33.83 0.94 -6.34
CA THR A 84 33.27 -0.39 -6.07
C THR A 84 32.34 -0.38 -4.85
N HIS A 85 32.72 0.34 -3.79
CA HIS A 85 31.88 0.49 -2.59
C HIS A 85 30.56 1.20 -2.90
N ASP A 86 30.60 2.31 -3.65
CA ASP A 86 29.40 3.06 -4.00
C ASP A 86 28.45 2.24 -4.89
N VAL A 87 28.98 1.46 -5.83
CA VAL A 87 28.20 0.53 -6.66
C VAL A 87 27.55 -0.56 -5.81
N LEU A 88 28.29 -1.14 -4.86
CA LEU A 88 27.75 -2.12 -3.91
C LEU A 88 26.63 -1.52 -3.06
N LEU A 89 26.80 -0.28 -2.61
CA LEU A 89 25.78 0.46 -1.86
C LEU A 89 24.52 0.65 -2.69
N LEU A 90 24.66 1.01 -3.96
CA LEU A 90 23.54 1.16 -4.90
C LEU A 90 22.80 -0.16 -5.11
N VAL A 91 23.51 -1.28 -5.34
CA VAL A 91 22.90 -2.61 -5.48
C VAL A 91 22.17 -3.03 -4.19
N GLY A 92 22.80 -2.84 -3.03
CA GLY A 92 22.20 -3.15 -1.74
C GLY A 92 20.93 -2.33 -1.48
N LEU A 93 20.96 -1.03 -1.83
CA LEU A 93 19.82 -0.14 -1.73
C LEU A 93 18.67 -0.62 -2.63
N SER A 94 18.97 -1.06 -3.86
CA SER A 94 17.97 -1.57 -4.78
C SER A 94 17.31 -2.87 -4.26
N ILE A 95 18.07 -3.77 -3.64
CA ILE A 95 17.52 -4.97 -2.98
C ILE A 95 16.56 -4.58 -1.84
N VAL A 96 16.94 -3.61 -1.01
CA VAL A 96 16.07 -3.11 0.07
C VAL A 96 14.77 -2.54 -0.50
N SER A 97 14.84 -1.83 -1.62
CA SER A 97 13.66 -1.31 -2.32
C SER A 97 12.72 -2.45 -2.74
N VAL A 98 13.25 -3.48 -3.38
CA VAL A 98 12.47 -4.65 -3.85
C VAL A 98 11.84 -5.41 -2.68
N VAL A 99 12.54 -5.56 -1.56
CA VAL A 99 11.99 -6.23 -0.36
C VAL A 99 10.91 -5.37 0.32
N ALA A 100 10.97 -4.06 0.15
CA ALA A 100 10.02 -3.15 0.76
C ALA A 100 8.70 -3.00 -0.01
N PHE A 101 8.68 -3.39 -1.29
CA PHE A 101 7.47 -3.44 -2.13
C PHE A 101 6.81 -4.83 -2.09
#